data_AF-A0AAV0XWI5-F1
#
_entry.id   AF-A0AAV0XWI5-F1
#
_cell.length_a   1.000
_cell.length_b   1.000
_cell.length_c   1.000
_cell.angle_alpha   90.00
_cell.angle_beta   90.00
_cell.angle_gamma   90.00
#
_symmetry.space_group_name_H-M   'P 1'
#
loop_
_entity.id
_entity.type
_entity.pdbx_description
1 polymer ?
#
loop_
_entity_poly.entity_id
_entity_poly.type
_entity_poly.pdbx_seq_one_letter_code
_entity_poly.pdbx_strand_id
1 'polypeptide(L)'
;MLNNNSEKVDMILIYGECNKHCREAARVYANRYPERYHPPHNFFLRLVNNLRTYGTFSIRYAQRQPLRNMEQNDDQENEIIAYIQLNPHSSLRHVAREFGFSKTKVHKIFKKYKLHPYRADLVQHLRQGDNERRLTFIAWITTEINNDPLFLNYILWTDESKFTNNGVLNTTVVYADPPANLQDLKNKITVACRQLTKEQILAATFREVSRRLEMCLEKNGGNFEHFIR
;
A
#
# COMPACT_ATOMS: atom_id res chain seq x y z
N MET A 1 3.64 -10.70 37.83
CA MET A 1 2.36 -11.42 37.98
C MET A 1 1.24 -10.40 37.89
N LEU A 2 0.36 -10.55 36.89
CA LEU A 2 -0.68 -9.59 36.55
C LEU A 2 -1.92 -9.89 37.39
N ASN A 3 -2.29 -9.01 38.33
CA ASN A 3 -3.65 -9.04 38.87
C ASN A 3 -4.61 -8.73 37.71
N ASN A 4 -5.47 -9.69 37.38
CA ASN A 4 -6.50 -9.54 36.36
C ASN A 4 -7.44 -8.39 36.75
N ASN A 5 -8.01 -7.67 35.78
CA ASN A 5 -8.95 -6.57 36.06
C ASN A 5 -10.16 -7.05 36.88
N SER A 6 -10.58 -8.31 36.71
CA SER A 6 -11.60 -8.95 37.56
C SER A 6 -11.20 -9.00 39.04
N GLU A 7 -9.96 -9.38 39.36
CA GLU A 7 -9.50 -9.43 40.75
C GLU A 7 -9.43 -8.03 41.38
N LYS A 8 -9.13 -7.00 40.59
CA LYS A 8 -9.12 -5.60 41.05
C LYS A 8 -10.53 -5.09 41.34
N VAL A 9 -11.54 -5.55 40.61
CA VAL A 9 -12.95 -5.25 40.91
C VAL A 9 -13.35 -5.89 42.23
N ASP A 10 -13.03 -7.18 42.44
CA ASP A 10 -13.30 -7.86 43.71
C ASP A 10 -12.65 -7.14 44.90
N MET A 11 -11.41 -6.66 44.72
CA MET A 11 -10.72 -5.84 45.72
C MET A 11 -11.47 -4.55 46.05
N ILE A 12 -12.02 -3.85 45.06
CA ILE A 12 -12.79 -2.61 45.29
C ILE A 12 -14.11 -2.91 46.00
N LEU A 13 -14.80 -3.99 45.63
CA LEU A 13 -16.05 -4.39 46.26
C LEU A 13 -15.83 -4.69 47.75
N ILE A 14 -14.82 -5.50 48.08
CA ILE A 14 -14.44 -5.80 49.47
C ILE A 14 -14.01 -4.53 50.22
N TYR A 15 -13.28 -3.63 49.56
CA TYR A 15 -12.93 -2.34 50.17
C TYR A 15 -14.18 -1.51 50.52
N GLY A 16 -15.23 -1.57 49.69
CA GLY A 16 -16.54 -0.99 49.98
C GLY A 16 -17.24 -1.68 51.15
N GLU A 17 -17.30 -3.01 51.16
CA GLU A 17 -17.88 -3.83 52.24
C GLU A 17 -17.25 -3.53 53.60
N CYS A 18 -15.93 -3.34 53.64
CA CYS A 18 -15.17 -3.00 54.85
C CYS A 18 -15.25 -1.51 55.24
N ASN A 19 -16.29 -0.78 54.82
CA ASN A 19 -16.49 0.65 55.09
C ASN A 19 -15.25 1.50 54.74
N LYS A 20 -14.54 1.16 53.66
CA LYS A 20 -13.33 1.84 53.19
C LYS A 20 -12.12 1.74 54.14
N HIS A 21 -12.10 0.76 55.04
CA HIS A 21 -10.93 0.43 55.85
C HIS A 21 -9.98 -0.52 55.12
N CYS A 22 -8.80 0.00 54.75
CA CYS A 22 -7.82 -0.71 53.90
C CYS A 22 -7.27 -2.00 54.50
N ARG A 23 -6.95 -1.99 55.81
CA ARG A 23 -6.36 -3.15 56.51
C ARG A 23 -7.36 -4.28 56.64
N GLU A 24 -8.59 -3.93 56.97
CA GLU A 24 -9.67 -4.89 57.08
C GLU A 24 -10.04 -5.47 55.71
N ALA A 25 -10.08 -4.64 54.67
CA ALA A 25 -10.29 -5.10 53.29
C ALA A 25 -9.21 -6.09 52.83
N ALA A 26 -7.94 -5.85 53.17
CA ALA A 26 -6.86 -6.78 52.84
C ALA A 26 -7.00 -8.13 53.56
N ARG A 27 -7.40 -8.10 54.84
CA ARG A 27 -7.65 -9.31 55.65
C ARG A 27 -8.82 -10.12 55.09
N VAL A 28 -9.95 -9.47 54.82
CA VAL A 28 -11.14 -10.09 54.25
C VAL A 28 -10.87 -10.63 52.85
N TYR A 29 -10.11 -9.92 52.03
CA TYR A 29 -9.70 -10.37 50.70
C TYR A 29 -8.83 -11.63 50.76
N ALA A 30 -7.83 -11.67 51.64
CA ALA A 30 -6.97 -12.83 51.83
C ALA A 30 -7.74 -14.07 52.31
N ASN A 31 -8.70 -13.87 53.23
CA ASN A 31 -9.56 -14.95 53.72
C ASN A 31 -10.53 -15.47 52.64
N ARG A 32 -11.11 -14.58 51.83
CA ARG A 32 -12.08 -14.95 50.78
C ARG A 32 -11.41 -15.58 49.56
N TYR A 33 -10.16 -15.19 49.27
CA TYR A 33 -9.39 -15.70 48.14
C TYR A 33 -7.96 -16.12 48.55
N PRO A 34 -7.81 -17.28 49.24
CA PRO A 34 -6.51 -17.75 49.73
C PRO A 34 -5.49 -18.01 48.60
N GLU A 35 -5.96 -18.50 47.45
CA GLU A 35 -5.13 -18.88 46.31
C GLU A 35 -4.65 -17.71 45.44
N ARG A 36 -5.13 -16.49 45.72
CA ARG A 36 -4.79 -15.29 44.92
C ARG A 36 -3.62 -14.53 45.53
N TYR A 37 -3.01 -13.66 44.73
CA TYR A 37 -2.02 -12.72 45.24
C TYR A 37 -2.65 -11.76 46.27
N HIS A 38 -2.03 -11.63 47.44
CA HIS A 38 -2.47 -10.73 48.51
C HIS A 38 -1.70 -9.40 48.45
N PRO A 39 -2.30 -8.33 47.91
CA PRO A 39 -1.62 -7.05 47.82
C PRO A 39 -1.54 -6.36 49.20
N PRO A 40 -0.60 -5.42 49.40
CA PRO A 40 -0.54 -4.63 50.61
C PRO A 40 -1.82 -3.78 50.78
N HIS A 41 -2.21 -3.53 52.03
CA HIS A 41 -3.48 -2.85 52.35
C HIS A 41 -3.71 -1.50 51.64
N ASN A 42 -2.64 -0.73 51.39
CA ASN A 42 -2.73 0.55 50.68
C ASN A 42 -3.07 0.41 49.18
N PHE A 43 -2.96 -0.79 48.61
CA PHE A 43 -3.26 -1.07 47.21
C PHE A 43 -4.74 -0.85 46.88
N PHE A 44 -5.64 -1.20 47.80
CA PHE A 44 -7.09 -1.07 47.66
C PHE A 44 -7.51 0.40 47.49
N LEU A 45 -7.00 1.28 48.36
CA LEU A 45 -7.20 2.72 48.24
C LEU A 45 -6.61 3.27 46.93
N ARG A 46 -5.43 2.79 46.54
CA ARG A 46 -4.80 3.21 45.29
C ARG A 46 -5.64 2.85 44.07
N LEU A 47 -6.29 1.68 44.04
CA LEU A 47 -7.18 1.30 42.94
C LEU A 47 -8.36 2.27 42.81
N VAL A 48 -9.02 2.60 43.92
CA VAL A 48 -10.15 3.54 43.94
C VAL A 48 -9.71 4.94 43.52
N ASN A 49 -8.58 5.43 44.04
CA ASN A 49 -8.04 6.73 43.69
C ASN A 49 -7.66 6.80 42.20
N ASN A 50 -7.07 5.74 41.65
CA ASN A 50 -6.74 5.69 40.23
C ASN A 50 -7.99 5.75 39.35
N LEU A 51 -9.06 5.03 39.70
CA LEU A 51 -10.33 5.08 38.96
C LEU A 51 -11.00 6.46 39.07
N ARG A 52 -11.02 7.07 40.26
CA ARG A 52 -11.61 8.40 40.45
C ARG A 52 -10.87 9.50 39.71
N THR A 53 -9.55 9.40 39.63
CA THR A 53 -8.70 10.45 39.06
C THR A 53 -8.51 10.28 37.55
N TYR A 54 -8.35 9.03 37.09
CA TYR A 54 -7.93 8.74 35.71
C TYR A 54 -8.89 7.80 34.95
N GLY A 55 -9.94 7.29 35.60
CA GLY A 55 -10.87 6.33 34.98
C GLY A 55 -10.25 4.96 34.65
N THR A 56 -9.06 4.65 35.16
CA THR A 56 -8.34 3.39 34.87
C THR A 56 -7.63 2.84 36.10
N PHE A 57 -7.48 1.51 36.18
CA PHE A 57 -6.73 0.85 37.26
C PHE A 57 -5.22 1.13 37.24
N SER A 58 -4.68 1.64 36.12
CA SER A 58 -3.23 1.79 35.91
C SER A 58 -2.85 3.20 35.46
N ILE A 59 -2.09 3.91 36.29
CA ILE A 59 -1.53 5.23 36.00
C ILE A 59 -0.68 5.22 34.72
N ARG A 60 -0.02 4.09 34.40
CA ARG A 60 0.80 3.96 33.18
C ARG A 60 0.00 4.09 31.88
N TYR A 61 -1.30 3.77 31.90
CA TYR A 61 -2.17 4.02 30.75
C TYR A 61 -2.61 5.48 30.68
N ALA A 62 -2.87 6.12 31.83
CA ALA A 62 -3.25 7.53 31.89
C ALA A 62 -2.12 8.47 31.46
N GLN A 63 -0.86 8.18 31.85
CA GLN A 63 0.32 8.97 31.45
C GLN A 63 0.76 8.75 30.00
N ARG A 64 0.25 7.71 29.32
CA ARG A 64 0.54 7.45 27.91
C ARG A 64 -0.39 8.18 26.94
N GLN A 65 -1.41 8.88 27.43
CA GLN A 65 -2.25 9.76 26.61
C GLN A 65 -1.41 10.98 26.19
N PRO A 66 -1.05 11.15 24.90
CA PRO A 66 -0.21 12.24 24.44
C PRO A 66 -1.07 13.47 24.19
N LEU A 67 -1.47 14.17 25.26
CA LEU A 67 -2.43 15.29 25.18
C LEU A 67 -1.81 16.69 25.12
N ARG A 68 -0.54 16.84 24.70
CA ARG A 68 0.08 18.19 24.70
C ARG A 68 0.80 18.68 23.45
N ASN A 69 1.05 17.85 22.43
CA ASN A 69 1.79 18.27 21.22
C ASN A 69 1.15 17.84 19.89
N MET A 70 -0.17 17.61 19.82
CA MET A 70 -0.80 17.17 18.56
C MET A 70 -0.85 18.32 17.54
N GLU A 71 -1.33 19.51 17.93
CA GLU A 71 -1.52 20.63 17.00
C GLU A 71 -0.21 21.12 16.36
N GLN A 72 0.86 21.34 17.13
CA GLN A 72 2.17 21.75 16.56
C GLN A 72 2.83 20.68 15.69
N ASN A 73 2.52 19.40 15.92
CA ASN A 73 3.01 18.34 15.03
C ASN A 73 2.24 18.31 13.72
N ASP A 74 0.94 18.60 13.72
CA ASP A 74 0.13 18.54 12.51
C ASP A 74 0.52 19.64 11.50
N ASP A 75 0.87 20.84 11.95
CA ASP A 75 1.36 21.91 11.06
C ASP A 75 2.68 21.54 10.36
N GLN A 76 3.66 21.03 11.12
CA GLN A 76 4.93 20.54 10.57
C GLN A 76 4.76 19.35 9.63
N GLU A 77 3.81 18.46 9.94
CA GLU A 77 3.46 17.34 9.08
C GLU A 77 2.87 17.85 7.75
N ASN A 78 1.94 18.80 7.81
CA ASN A 78 1.32 19.38 6.61
C ASN A 78 2.33 20.07 5.69
N GLU A 79 3.33 20.78 6.25
CA GLU A 79 4.42 21.38 5.46
C GLU A 79 5.24 20.32 4.70
N ILE A 80 5.58 19.20 5.36
CA ILE A 80 6.29 18.08 4.73
C ILE A 80 5.46 17.49 3.59
N ILE A 81 4.14 17.35 3.78
CA ILE A 81 3.23 16.81 2.76
C ILE A 81 3.11 17.78 1.57
N ALA A 82 2.99 19.08 1.82
CA ALA A 82 2.97 20.08 0.75
C ALA A 82 4.28 20.05 -0.06
N TYR A 83 5.42 19.94 0.63
CA TYR A 83 6.73 19.87 -0.03
C TYR A 83 6.89 18.65 -0.94
N ILE A 84 6.50 17.45 -0.48
CA ILE A 84 6.64 16.23 -1.27
C ILE A 84 5.65 16.20 -2.45
N GLN A 85 4.50 16.86 -2.34
CA GLN A 85 3.59 17.04 -3.47
C GLN A 85 4.21 17.91 -4.57
N LEU A 86 4.95 18.97 -4.19
CA LEU A 86 5.68 19.81 -5.14
C LEU A 86 6.96 19.15 -5.68
N ASN A 87 7.56 18.23 -4.90
CA ASN A 87 8.82 17.56 -5.25
C ASN A 87 8.73 16.02 -5.13
N PRO A 88 7.92 15.33 -5.95
CA PRO A 88 7.58 13.90 -5.77
C PRO A 88 8.77 12.93 -5.76
N HIS A 89 9.90 13.33 -6.36
CA HIS A 89 11.11 12.51 -6.46
C HIS A 89 12.05 12.67 -5.26
N SER A 90 11.72 13.51 -4.28
CA SER A 90 12.56 13.75 -3.13
C SER A 90 12.70 12.50 -2.26
N SER A 91 13.94 12.14 -1.91
CA SER A 91 14.18 11.01 -1.01
C SER A 91 13.77 11.35 0.42
N LEU A 92 13.36 10.35 1.20
CA LEU A 92 13.07 10.50 2.64
C LEU A 92 14.24 11.15 3.41
N ARG A 93 15.49 10.88 3.02
CA ARG A 93 16.68 11.45 3.67
C ARG A 93 16.84 12.93 3.31
N HIS A 94 16.51 13.30 2.08
CA HIS A 94 16.52 14.70 1.63
C HIS A 94 15.49 15.51 2.41
N VAL A 95 14.23 15.06 2.42
CA VAL A 95 13.14 15.70 3.17
C VAL A 95 13.46 15.81 4.66
N ALA A 96 14.05 14.76 5.25
CA ALA A 96 14.48 14.79 6.65
C ALA A 96 15.52 15.88 6.93
N ARG A 97 16.48 16.07 6.03
CA ARG A 97 17.51 17.11 6.16
C ARG A 97 16.93 18.51 5.96
N GLU A 98 16.07 18.67 4.95
CA GLU A 98 15.42 19.94 4.60
C GLU A 98 14.63 20.51 5.78
N PHE A 99 13.85 19.66 6.44
CA PHE A 99 12.97 20.06 7.55
C PHE A 99 13.59 19.83 8.94
N GLY A 100 14.87 19.45 9.03
CA GLY A 100 15.55 19.22 10.31
C GLY A 100 14.98 18.08 11.16
N PHE A 101 14.32 17.09 10.53
CA PHE A 101 13.72 15.95 11.21
C PHE A 101 14.55 14.67 11.07
N SER A 102 14.30 13.70 11.96
CA SER A 102 14.83 12.36 11.75
C SER A 102 14.14 11.68 10.56
N LYS A 103 14.91 10.88 9.80
CA LYS A 103 14.37 10.03 8.72
C LYS A 103 13.17 9.20 9.19
N THR A 104 13.22 8.70 10.43
CA THR A 104 12.15 7.87 11.02
C THR A 104 10.86 8.67 11.24
N LYS A 105 10.94 9.94 11.65
CA LYS A 105 9.77 10.82 11.77
C LYS A 105 9.13 11.02 10.39
N VAL A 106 9.90 11.45 9.39
CA VAL A 106 9.42 11.63 8.02
C VAL A 106 8.81 10.34 7.46
N HIS A 107 9.44 9.18 7.69
CA HIS A 107 8.89 7.90 7.24
C HIS A 107 7.56 7.54 7.90
N LYS A 108 7.37 7.85 9.19
CA LYS A 108 6.08 7.65 9.88
C LYS A 108 5.00 8.57 9.33
N ILE A 109 5.35 9.82 9.03
CA ILE A 109 4.45 10.80 8.40
C ILE A 109 4.01 10.27 7.03
N PHE A 110 4.94 9.84 6.19
CA PHE A 110 4.60 9.29 4.86
C PHE A 110 3.67 8.07 4.98
N LYS A 111 3.88 7.21 5.98
CA LYS A 111 2.96 6.09 6.27
C LYS A 111 1.59 6.55 6.76
N LYS A 112 1.52 7.54 7.66
CA LYS A 112 0.26 8.13 8.17
C LYS A 112 -0.60 8.67 7.02
N TYR A 113 0.03 9.36 6.07
CA TYR A 113 -0.64 9.96 4.90
C TYR A 113 -0.68 9.06 3.66
N LYS A 114 -0.34 7.76 3.79
CA LYS A 114 -0.37 6.76 2.70
C LYS A 114 0.42 7.20 1.45
N LEU A 115 1.52 7.91 1.64
CA LEU A 115 2.44 8.25 0.56
C LEU A 115 3.31 7.05 0.22
N HIS A 116 3.35 6.73 -1.07
CA HIS A 116 4.15 5.64 -1.60
C HIS A 116 5.40 6.18 -2.28
N PRO A 117 6.54 5.44 -2.24
CA PRO A 117 7.71 5.81 -3.02
C PRO A 117 7.34 6.02 -4.49
N TYR A 118 7.91 7.05 -5.10
CA TYR A 118 7.75 7.28 -6.53
C TYR A 118 8.22 6.05 -7.32
N ARG A 119 7.36 5.54 -8.19
CA ARG A 119 7.67 4.48 -9.15
C ARG A 119 7.82 5.12 -10.51
N ALA A 120 9.05 5.10 -11.04
CA ALA A 120 9.29 5.59 -12.39
C ALA A 120 8.60 4.68 -13.40
N ASP A 121 7.73 5.27 -14.23
CA ASP A 121 7.19 4.58 -15.39
C ASP A 121 8.23 4.63 -16.51
N LEU A 122 8.79 3.47 -16.82
CA LEU A 122 9.63 3.30 -18.01
C LEU A 122 8.74 3.43 -19.25
N VAL A 123 8.72 4.61 -19.86
CA VAL A 123 8.04 4.90 -21.12
C VAL A 123 9.05 5.03 -22.25
N GLN A 124 8.58 4.98 -23.50
CA GLN A 124 9.45 5.20 -24.65
C GLN A 124 10.07 6.60 -24.61
N HIS A 125 11.34 6.71 -24.98
CA HIS A 125 11.98 8.00 -25.20
C HIS A 125 11.58 8.54 -26.58
N LEU A 126 10.76 9.59 -26.62
CA LEU A 126 10.37 10.28 -27.84
C LEU A 126 11.40 11.34 -28.19
N ARG A 127 11.87 11.32 -29.44
CA ARG A 127 12.76 12.32 -30.00
C ARG A 127 11.95 13.52 -30.51
N GLN A 128 12.64 14.62 -30.77
CA GLN A 128 12.02 15.79 -31.38
C GLN A 128 11.36 15.42 -32.72
N GLY A 129 10.11 15.82 -32.90
CA GLY A 129 9.30 15.51 -34.10
C GLY A 129 8.60 14.15 -34.08
N ASP A 130 8.89 13.27 -33.11
CA ASP A 130 8.20 11.97 -33.04
C ASP A 130 6.70 12.13 -32.77
N ASN A 131 6.30 13.10 -31.93
CA ASN A 131 4.89 13.37 -31.66
C ASN A 131 4.14 13.75 -32.94
N GLU A 132 4.71 14.63 -33.76
CA GLU A 132 4.10 15.05 -35.03
C GLU A 132 4.01 13.87 -36.01
N ARG A 133 5.09 13.08 -36.15
CA ARG A 133 5.08 11.88 -37.02
C ARG A 133 4.04 10.86 -36.59
N ARG A 134 3.87 10.67 -35.27
CA ARG A 134 2.82 9.81 -34.71
C ARG A 134 1.43 10.34 -35.05
N LEU A 135 1.20 11.64 -34.90
CA LEU A 135 -0.09 12.26 -35.26
C LEU A 135 -0.36 12.19 -36.77
N THR A 136 0.65 12.40 -37.62
CA THR A 136 0.53 12.25 -39.07
C THR A 136 0.15 10.82 -39.44
N PHE A 137 0.80 9.83 -38.80
CA PHE A 137 0.46 8.42 -39.01
C PHE A 137 -0.97 8.11 -38.56
N ILE A 138 -1.41 8.62 -37.40
CA ILE A 138 -2.79 8.45 -36.91
C ILE A 138 -3.79 9.06 -37.91
N ALA A 139 -3.55 10.29 -38.36
CA ALA A 139 -4.42 10.93 -39.34
C ALA A 139 -4.55 10.10 -40.62
N TRP A 140 -3.42 9.61 -41.14
CA TRP A 140 -3.41 8.74 -42.31
C TRP A 140 -4.18 7.43 -42.08
N ILE A 141 -3.86 6.67 -41.03
CA ILE A 141 -4.49 5.36 -40.81
C ILE A 141 -5.98 5.49 -40.50
N THR A 142 -6.40 6.56 -39.83
CA THR A 142 -7.82 6.86 -39.60
C THR A 142 -8.55 7.14 -40.92
N THR A 143 -7.94 7.85 -41.87
CA THR A 143 -8.53 8.03 -43.20
C THR A 143 -8.69 6.70 -43.94
N GLU A 144 -7.68 5.82 -43.90
CA GLU A 144 -7.79 4.49 -44.53
C GLU A 144 -8.89 3.64 -43.88
N ILE A 145 -8.99 3.62 -42.56
CA ILE A 145 -10.05 2.90 -41.82
C ILE A 145 -11.44 3.47 -42.15
N ASN A 146 -11.56 4.78 -42.32
CA ASN A 146 -12.85 5.41 -42.69
C ASN A 146 -13.27 5.07 -44.13
N ASN A 147 -12.30 4.94 -45.04
CA ASN A 147 -12.57 4.54 -46.42
C ASN A 147 -12.93 3.05 -46.52
N ASP A 148 -12.26 2.20 -45.73
CA ASP A 148 -12.53 0.78 -45.64
C ASP A 148 -12.48 0.29 -44.17
N PRO A 149 -13.65 0.01 -43.56
CA PRO A 149 -13.71 -0.51 -42.19
C PRO A 149 -12.97 -1.83 -41.97
N LEU A 150 -12.67 -2.58 -43.03
CA LEU A 150 -11.91 -3.84 -42.97
C LEU A 150 -10.41 -3.65 -43.19
N PHE A 151 -9.92 -2.42 -43.39
CA PHE A 151 -8.52 -2.11 -43.72
C PHE A 151 -7.51 -2.82 -42.82
N LEU A 152 -7.75 -2.82 -41.49
CA LEU A 152 -6.85 -3.44 -40.51
C LEU A 152 -6.72 -4.96 -40.68
N ASN A 153 -7.69 -5.63 -41.31
CA ASN A 153 -7.65 -7.07 -41.57
C ASN A 153 -6.68 -7.43 -42.72
N TYR A 154 -6.29 -6.45 -43.53
CA TYR A 154 -5.31 -6.65 -44.61
C TYR A 154 -3.87 -6.43 -44.16
N ILE A 155 -3.66 -5.96 -42.91
CA ILE A 155 -2.33 -5.72 -42.36
C ILE A 155 -1.81 -6.97 -41.66
N LEU A 156 -0.64 -7.44 -42.09
CA LEU A 156 0.11 -8.46 -41.37
C LEU A 156 0.99 -7.80 -40.29
N TRP A 157 0.59 -7.94 -39.03
CA TRP A 157 1.34 -7.45 -37.88
C TRP A 157 2.42 -8.46 -37.46
N THR A 158 3.65 -8.00 -37.27
CA THR A 158 4.77 -8.85 -36.81
C THR A 158 5.56 -8.14 -35.72
N ASP A 159 6.03 -8.90 -34.74
CA ASP A 159 6.94 -8.45 -33.68
C ASP A 159 7.77 -9.65 -33.19
N GLU A 160 8.89 -9.38 -32.53
CA GLU A 160 9.78 -10.40 -31.97
C GLU A 160 9.62 -10.50 -30.45
N SER A 161 9.41 -11.73 -29.96
CA SER A 161 9.37 -12.00 -28.52
C SER A 161 10.51 -12.93 -28.10
N LYS A 162 11.12 -12.63 -26.95
CA LYS A 162 12.24 -13.40 -26.39
C LYS A 162 11.75 -14.37 -25.32
N PHE A 163 12.06 -15.65 -25.49
CA PHE A 163 11.80 -16.70 -24.52
C PHE A 163 13.13 -17.25 -23.96
N THR A 164 13.23 -17.37 -22.64
CA THR A 164 14.41 -17.92 -21.94
C THR A 164 14.05 -19.18 -21.14
N ASN A 165 14.98 -20.12 -21.01
CA ASN A 165 14.78 -21.38 -20.26
C ASN A 165 14.63 -21.16 -18.74
N ASN A 166 15.15 -20.06 -18.19
CA ASN A 166 15.13 -19.82 -16.75
C ASN A 166 13.84 -19.16 -16.24
N GLY A 167 12.85 -18.89 -17.10
CA GLY A 167 11.53 -18.35 -16.70
C GLY A 167 11.53 -16.95 -16.06
N VAL A 168 12.68 -16.29 -15.96
CA VAL A 168 12.88 -15.06 -15.15
C VAL A 168 12.12 -13.84 -15.69
N LEU A 169 11.63 -13.87 -16.93
CA LEU A 169 11.27 -12.65 -17.66
C LEU A 169 9.81 -12.53 -18.11
N ASN A 170 8.92 -13.49 -17.86
CA ASN A 170 7.56 -13.35 -18.39
C ASN A 170 6.46 -14.12 -17.65
N THR A 171 5.32 -13.45 -17.41
CA THR A 171 4.08 -14.03 -16.86
C THR A 171 3.13 -14.52 -17.97
N THR A 172 3.67 -15.04 -19.08
CA THR A 172 2.87 -15.47 -20.24
C THR A 172 2.36 -16.90 -20.06
N VAL A 173 1.36 -17.27 -20.87
CA VAL A 173 0.78 -18.63 -20.92
C VAL A 173 1.85 -19.72 -21.08
N VAL A 174 2.95 -19.43 -21.78
CA VAL A 174 4.09 -20.35 -21.98
C VAL A 174 4.78 -20.71 -20.65
N TYR A 175 4.76 -19.82 -19.66
CA TYR A 175 5.41 -19.99 -18.36
C TYR A 175 4.42 -20.23 -17.20
N ALA A 176 3.14 -20.52 -17.48
CA ALA A 176 2.18 -20.89 -16.45
C ALA A 176 2.72 -22.04 -15.57
N ASP A 177 3.37 -23.02 -16.21
CA ASP A 177 4.25 -23.98 -15.57
C ASP A 177 5.69 -23.82 -16.11
N PRO A 178 6.73 -23.75 -15.26
CA PRO A 178 8.11 -23.61 -15.71
C PRO A 178 8.52 -24.72 -16.70
N PRO A 179 9.24 -24.40 -17.80
CA PRO A 179 9.71 -25.40 -18.73
C PRO A 179 10.81 -26.27 -18.11
N ALA A 180 10.76 -27.59 -18.31
CA ALA A 180 11.74 -28.52 -17.77
C ALA A 180 13.10 -28.47 -18.50
N ASN A 181 13.08 -28.18 -19.81
CA ASN A 181 14.26 -28.05 -20.67
C ASN A 181 13.94 -27.26 -21.94
N LEU A 182 14.93 -27.06 -22.81
CA LEU A 182 14.76 -26.29 -24.06
C LEU A 182 13.71 -26.90 -25.00
N GLN A 183 13.61 -28.22 -25.07
CA GLN A 183 12.63 -28.89 -25.93
C GLN A 183 11.21 -28.69 -25.41
N ASP A 184 11.02 -28.79 -24.10
CA ASP A 184 9.73 -28.50 -23.44
C ASP A 184 9.32 -27.04 -23.69
N LEU A 185 10.24 -26.07 -23.55
CA LEU A 185 9.96 -24.67 -23.88
C LEU A 185 9.50 -24.49 -25.33
N LYS A 186 10.21 -25.08 -26.31
CA LYS A 186 9.82 -25.02 -27.73
C LYS A 186 8.43 -25.62 -27.97
N ASN A 187 8.14 -26.75 -27.33
CA ASN A 187 6.84 -27.41 -27.42
C ASN A 187 5.74 -26.51 -26.82
N LYS A 188 5.96 -25.92 -25.64
CA LYS A 188 5.03 -25.00 -24.98
C LYS A 188 4.73 -23.77 -25.85
N ILE A 189 5.74 -23.15 -26.46
CA ILE A 189 5.56 -22.03 -27.41
C ILE A 189 4.69 -22.48 -28.58
N THR A 190 5.00 -23.63 -29.19
CA THR A 190 4.27 -24.16 -30.34
C THR A 190 2.81 -24.46 -30.00
N VAL A 191 2.56 -25.07 -28.83
CA VAL A 191 1.21 -25.37 -28.35
C VAL A 191 0.43 -24.08 -28.09
N ALA A 192 1.03 -23.11 -27.39
CA ALA A 192 0.39 -21.82 -27.14
C ALA A 192 0.02 -21.10 -28.44
N CYS A 193 0.92 -21.07 -29.44
CA CYS A 193 0.63 -20.49 -30.74
C CYS A 193 -0.51 -21.22 -31.48
N ARG A 194 -0.56 -22.57 -31.42
CA ARG A 194 -1.62 -23.36 -32.06
C ARG A 194 -2.98 -23.20 -31.42
N GLN A 195 -3.03 -22.82 -30.15
CA GLN A 195 -4.27 -22.60 -29.40
C GLN A 195 -4.88 -21.22 -29.65
N LEU A 196 -4.14 -20.28 -30.27
CA LEU A 196 -4.66 -18.96 -30.61
C LEU A 196 -5.77 -19.09 -31.66
N THR A 197 -6.96 -18.61 -31.32
CA THR A 197 -8.08 -18.58 -32.28
C THR A 197 -7.99 -17.36 -33.18
N LYS A 198 -8.60 -17.44 -34.37
CA LYS A 198 -8.67 -16.32 -35.31
C LYS A 198 -9.36 -15.12 -34.67
N GLU A 199 -10.40 -15.35 -33.88
CA GLU A 199 -11.17 -14.32 -33.18
C GLU A 199 -10.32 -13.61 -32.11
N GLN A 200 -9.50 -14.35 -31.37
CA GLN A 200 -8.57 -13.76 -30.39
C GLN A 200 -7.53 -12.87 -31.07
N ILE A 201 -6.98 -13.31 -32.19
CA ILE A 201 -5.98 -12.54 -32.96
C ILE A 201 -6.61 -11.27 -33.54
N LEU A 202 -7.78 -11.38 -34.15
CA LEU A 202 -8.50 -10.22 -34.72
C LEU A 202 -8.95 -9.24 -33.65
N ALA A 203 -9.49 -9.73 -32.53
CA ALA A 203 -9.89 -8.88 -31.42
C ALA A 203 -8.68 -8.16 -30.81
N ALA A 204 -7.58 -8.87 -30.59
CA ALA A 204 -6.36 -8.27 -30.03
C ALA A 204 -5.77 -7.22 -30.98
N THR A 205 -5.70 -7.49 -32.29
CA THR A 205 -5.13 -6.53 -33.25
C THR A 205 -6.02 -5.31 -33.44
N PHE A 206 -7.30 -5.49 -33.75
CA PHE A 206 -8.20 -4.37 -33.99
C PHE A 206 -8.39 -3.51 -32.74
N ARG A 207 -8.73 -4.12 -31.61
CA ARG A 207 -9.01 -3.39 -30.37
C ARG A 207 -7.77 -2.68 -29.85
N GLU A 208 -6.61 -3.34 -29.84
CA GLU A 208 -5.40 -2.72 -29.31
C GLU A 208 -4.84 -1.65 -30.24
N VAL A 209 -4.94 -1.80 -31.56
CA VAL A 209 -4.54 -0.75 -32.50
C VAL A 209 -5.42 0.48 -32.28
N SER A 210 -6.75 0.34 -32.31
CA SER A 210 -7.67 1.46 -32.11
C SER A 210 -7.43 2.15 -30.76
N ARG A 211 -7.32 1.37 -29.67
CA ARG A 211 -7.03 1.91 -28.33
C ARG A 211 -5.74 2.71 -28.30
N ARG A 212 -4.66 2.22 -28.93
CA ARG A 212 -3.37 2.91 -28.96
C ARG A 212 -3.41 4.18 -29.82
N LEU A 213 -4.13 4.16 -30.95
CA LEU A 213 -4.30 5.34 -31.81
C LEU A 213 -5.06 6.44 -31.07
N GLU A 214 -6.19 6.11 -30.43
CA GLU A 214 -6.98 7.06 -29.62
C GLU A 214 -6.14 7.67 -28.50
N MET A 215 -5.44 6.83 -27.74
CA MET A 215 -4.62 7.29 -26.63
C MET A 215 -3.43 8.14 -27.06
N CYS A 216 -2.80 7.82 -28.18
CA CYS A 216 -1.74 8.64 -28.75
C CYS A 216 -2.30 10.01 -29.19
N LEU A 217 -3.50 10.05 -29.76
CA LEU A 217 -4.19 11.28 -30.14
C LEU A 217 -4.54 12.14 -28.92
N GLU A 218 -5.12 11.55 -27.87
CA GLU A 218 -5.43 12.24 -26.60
C GLU A 218 -4.18 12.85 -25.95
N LYS A 219 -3.03 12.22 -26.12
CA LYS A 219 -1.74 12.71 -25.61
C LYS A 219 -0.97 13.57 -26.61
N ASN A 220 -1.62 14.01 -27.70
CA ASN A 220 -1.03 14.85 -28.73
C ASN A 220 0.30 14.28 -29.28
N GLY A 221 0.32 12.97 -29.56
CA GLY A 221 1.50 12.24 -30.04
C GLY A 221 2.51 11.86 -28.95
N GLY A 222 2.28 12.28 -27.70
CA GLY A 222 3.17 12.02 -26.57
C GLY A 222 3.15 10.58 -26.05
N ASN A 223 3.77 10.36 -24.88
CA ASN A 223 3.81 9.05 -24.24
C ASN A 223 2.45 8.69 -23.64
N PHE A 224 2.01 7.45 -23.90
CA PHE A 224 0.72 6.93 -23.43
C PHE A 224 0.81 5.50 -22.88
N GLU A 225 1.97 4.84 -23.01
CA GLU A 225 2.19 3.43 -22.71
C GLU A 225 1.93 3.09 -21.23
N HIS A 226 2.11 4.06 -20.34
CA HIS A 226 1.89 3.91 -18.89
C HIS A 226 0.40 3.86 -18.51
N PHE A 227 -0.50 4.35 -19.37
CA PHE A 227 -1.94 4.30 -19.13
C PHE A 227 -2.59 3.01 -19.68
N ILE A 228 -1.88 2.26 -20.54
CA ILE A 228 -2.42 1.08 -21.24
C ILE A 228 -1.90 -0.26 -20.74
N ARG A 229 -1.05 -0.24 -19.71
CA ARG A 229 -0.46 -1.43 -19.08
C ARG A 229 -1.45 -2.21 -18.22
#